data_AF-A0A1R0XTF2-F1
#
_entry.id   AF-A0A1R0XTF2-F1
#
_cell.length_a   1.000
_cell.length_b   1.000
_cell.length_c   1.000
_cell.angle_alpha   90.00
_cell.angle_beta   90.00
_cell.angle_gamma   90.00
#
_symmetry.space_group_name_H-M   'P 1'
#
loop_
_entity.id
_entity.type
_entity.pdbx_description
1 polymer ?
#
loop_
_entity_poly.entity_id
_entity_poly.type
_entity_poly.pdbx_seq_one_letter_code
_entity_poly.pdbx_strand_id
1 'polypeptide(L)'
;MNHVKESLQRLGKIRAYVIGLLVIMFAAGSAVTPTSVSAAVQLGTQVMPLSYGGYYVLFPGKLAPYFKSGKLMVPIRAFSSAIGADLLYDALTNSVTVSLLDRSVGKIKAGQLEAEFNGETEDSLGIAPEIKDGILFVPASPILEGLKTFRWETQFNNVNKLTLGIGARKGEEWAKPEADRALAPYPVETTAHPYPLYPCTLTQTPSGKEYKLTLGVQNTSGFVIPKGNAELELVSVDSKGNSYYQTLKGPDSLTSKAGLLSFSVSIPAEAEYVLFRSRTLRAE
;
A
#
# COMPACT_ATOMS: atom_id res chain seq x y z
N MET A 1 -27.24 -76.67 -16.58
CA MET A 1 -25.94 -77.15 -16.04
C MET A 1 -25.20 -75.94 -15.52
N ASN A 2 -25.61 -75.39 -14.37
CA ASN A 2 -25.34 -75.92 -13.02
C ASN A 2 -23.83 -76.08 -12.80
N HIS A 3 -23.16 -74.99 -12.39
CA HIS A 3 -22.01 -75.03 -11.45
C HIS A 3 -21.59 -73.62 -10.97
N VAL A 4 -22.52 -72.65 -10.91
CA VAL A 4 -22.21 -71.24 -10.51
C VAL A 4 -23.01 -70.79 -9.26
N LYS A 5 -23.56 -71.70 -8.44
CA LYS A 5 -24.41 -71.29 -7.29
C LYS A 5 -24.16 -72.01 -5.96
N GLU A 6 -23.00 -72.63 -5.75
CA GLU A 6 -22.81 -73.52 -4.60
C GLU A 6 -21.55 -73.27 -3.74
N SER A 7 -21.13 -72.01 -3.59
CA SER A 7 -20.06 -71.64 -2.64
C SER A 7 -20.45 -70.53 -1.65
N LEU A 8 -21.74 -70.18 -1.55
CA LEU A 8 -22.24 -69.07 -0.74
C LEU A 8 -23.06 -69.46 0.51
N GLN A 9 -23.06 -70.72 0.96
CA GLN A 9 -23.91 -71.12 2.10
C GLN A 9 -23.33 -72.17 3.06
N ARG A 10 -22.03 -72.13 3.37
CA ARG A 10 -21.48 -72.77 4.58
C ARG A 10 -20.25 -71.96 5.01
N LEU A 11 -20.39 -70.91 5.81
CA LEU A 11 -20.19 -71.01 7.25
C LEU A 11 -20.73 -69.72 7.89
N GLY A 12 -22.03 -69.71 8.20
CA GLY A 12 -22.60 -68.77 9.15
C GLY A 12 -22.92 -69.52 10.43
N LYS A 13 -22.57 -68.90 11.57
CA LYS A 13 -22.87 -69.31 12.96
C LYS A 13 -21.85 -70.33 13.48
N ILE A 14 -20.99 -69.99 14.45
CA ILE A 14 -21.35 -69.82 15.86
C ILE A 14 -20.45 -68.77 16.52
N ARG A 15 -21.10 -67.81 17.19
CA ARG A 15 -20.54 -66.86 18.15
C ARG A 15 -20.24 -67.58 19.46
N ALA A 16 -19.14 -67.26 20.14
CA ALA A 16 -19.10 -66.99 21.59
C ALA A 16 -17.67 -66.83 22.12
N TYR A 17 -17.40 -65.68 22.78
CA TYR A 17 -16.69 -65.52 24.06
C TYR A 17 -15.25 -66.11 24.20
N VAL A 18 -14.20 -65.45 24.72
CA VAL A 18 -14.02 -64.17 25.41
C VAL A 18 -12.52 -64.02 25.75
N ILE A 19 -12.01 -62.78 25.80
CA ILE A 19 -10.89 -62.23 26.61
C ILE A 19 -9.47 -62.84 26.46
N GLY A 20 -8.49 -61.97 26.14
CA GLY A 20 -7.10 -62.20 26.54
C GLY A 20 -6.04 -61.31 25.90
N LEU A 21 -5.71 -60.20 26.57
CA LEU A 21 -4.47 -59.41 26.52
C LEU A 21 -4.21 -58.37 25.40
N LEU A 22 -4.36 -57.12 25.85
CA LEU A 22 -3.60 -55.92 25.50
C LEU A 22 -2.08 -56.20 25.35
N VAL A 23 -1.52 -55.79 24.21
CA VAL A 23 -0.16 -55.25 24.15
C VAL A 23 -0.21 -53.94 23.36
N ILE A 24 0.06 -52.87 24.09
CA ILE A 24 0.17 -51.48 23.65
C ILE A 24 1.47 -51.36 22.85
N MET A 25 1.38 -51.08 21.55
CA MET A 25 2.50 -50.49 20.80
C MET A 25 2.19 -49.02 20.53
N PHE A 26 2.86 -48.17 21.30
CA PHE A 26 2.99 -46.73 21.09
C PHE A 26 3.78 -46.51 19.80
N ALA A 27 3.10 -46.28 18.68
CA ALA A 27 3.71 -45.62 17.52
C ALA A 27 3.55 -44.10 17.73
N ALA A 28 4.63 -43.45 18.17
CA ALA A 28 4.71 -42.00 18.26
C ALA A 28 4.68 -41.41 16.84
N GLY A 29 3.47 -41.18 16.31
CA GLY A 29 3.24 -40.38 15.12
C GLY A 29 3.39 -38.91 15.48
N SER A 30 4.53 -38.31 15.14
CA SER A 30 4.71 -36.86 15.21
C SER A 30 3.71 -36.21 14.24
N ALA A 31 2.61 -35.68 14.79
CA ALA A 31 1.67 -34.87 14.05
C ALA A 31 2.39 -33.60 13.61
N VAL A 32 2.74 -33.52 12.32
CA VAL A 32 3.22 -32.29 11.71
C VAL A 32 2.01 -31.40 11.53
N THR A 33 1.77 -30.50 12.47
CA THR A 33 0.76 -29.46 12.31
C THR A 33 1.29 -28.46 11.29
N PRO A 34 0.58 -28.19 10.17
CA PRO A 34 0.95 -27.07 9.31
C PRO A 34 0.70 -25.79 10.12
N THR A 35 1.77 -25.18 10.61
CA THR A 35 1.74 -23.81 11.09
C THR A 35 1.48 -22.93 9.87
N SER A 36 0.22 -22.50 9.72
CA SER A 36 -0.09 -21.35 8.87
C SER A 36 0.64 -20.15 9.45
N VAL A 37 1.77 -19.77 8.84
CA VAL A 37 2.39 -18.48 9.12
C VAL A 37 1.42 -17.43 8.63
N SER A 38 0.61 -16.88 9.54
CA SER A 38 -0.10 -15.64 9.28
C SER A 38 0.96 -14.59 9.03
N ALA A 39 1.15 -14.22 7.76
CA ALA A 39 2.00 -13.09 7.42
C ALA A 39 1.37 -11.88 8.10
N ALA A 40 1.97 -11.44 9.20
CA ALA A 40 1.57 -10.21 9.85
C ALA A 40 1.58 -9.11 8.79
N VAL A 41 0.45 -8.44 8.58
CA VAL A 41 0.36 -7.31 7.65
C VAL A 41 1.45 -6.33 8.06
N GLN A 42 2.50 -6.22 7.25
CA GLN A 42 3.64 -5.40 7.59
C GLN A 42 3.18 -3.94 7.54
N LEU A 43 3.10 -3.30 8.71
CA LEU A 43 2.73 -1.89 8.84
C LEU A 43 3.60 -1.06 7.88
N GLY A 44 2.99 -0.11 7.16
CA GLY A 44 3.73 0.70 6.20
C GLY A 44 3.91 0.10 4.80
N THR A 45 3.35 -1.08 4.49
CA THR A 45 3.44 -1.68 3.15
C THR A 45 2.78 -0.79 2.09
N GLN A 46 3.50 -0.45 1.03
CA GLN A 46 2.98 0.37 -0.07
C GLN A 46 2.45 -0.54 -1.19
N VAL A 47 1.20 -0.99 -1.08
CA VAL A 47 0.63 -2.01 -1.99
C VAL A 47 0.38 -1.52 -3.42
N MET A 48 0.12 -0.23 -3.57
CA MET A 48 -0.02 0.48 -4.84
C MET A 48 0.24 1.97 -4.54
N PRO A 49 1.52 2.38 -4.46
CA PRO A 49 1.89 3.78 -4.27
C PRO A 49 1.19 4.66 -5.30
N LEU A 50 0.79 5.86 -4.89
CA LEU A 50 0.40 6.89 -5.85
C LEU A 50 1.64 7.38 -6.57
N SER A 51 1.50 7.79 -7.83
CA SER A 51 2.53 8.54 -8.53
C SER A 51 1.93 9.68 -9.34
N TYR A 52 2.64 10.80 -9.35
CA TYR A 52 2.37 11.90 -10.24
C TYR A 52 3.58 12.83 -10.28
N GLY A 53 3.73 13.61 -11.37
CA GLY A 53 4.80 14.60 -11.47
C GLY A 53 6.23 14.06 -11.34
N GLY A 54 6.44 12.75 -11.55
CA GLY A 54 7.77 12.14 -11.40
C GLY A 54 8.18 11.84 -9.95
N TYR A 55 7.23 11.62 -9.05
CA TYR A 55 7.48 11.12 -7.70
C TYR A 55 6.37 10.16 -7.29
N TYR A 56 6.68 9.33 -6.30
CA TYR A 56 5.70 8.54 -5.58
C TYR A 56 5.18 9.33 -4.38
N VAL A 57 3.92 9.09 -4.03
CA VAL A 57 3.34 9.53 -2.75
C VAL A 57 3.10 8.32 -1.88
N LEU A 58 3.71 8.37 -0.70
CA LEU A 58 3.79 7.27 0.24
C LEU A 58 3.13 7.66 1.56
N PHE A 59 2.45 6.69 2.17
CA PHE A 59 1.78 6.91 3.46
C PHE A 59 2.42 6.02 4.53
N PRO A 60 3.00 6.60 5.59
CA PRO A 60 3.78 5.85 6.56
C PRO A 60 2.93 5.02 7.53
N GLY A 61 3.43 3.83 7.87
CA GLY A 61 2.91 3.03 8.98
C GLY A 61 1.42 2.71 8.86
N LYS A 62 0.64 3.15 9.85
CA LYS A 62 -0.82 2.93 9.92
C LYS A 62 -1.62 3.64 8.83
N LEU A 63 -1.03 4.65 8.16
CA LEU A 63 -1.65 5.36 7.04
C LEU A 63 -1.50 4.61 5.70
N ALA A 64 -0.73 3.52 5.67
CA ALA A 64 -0.48 2.78 4.43
C ALA A 64 -1.79 2.29 3.75
N PRO A 65 -1.96 2.54 2.43
CA PRO A 65 -3.09 2.03 1.67
C PRO A 65 -3.13 0.50 1.67
N TYR A 66 -4.32 -0.06 1.49
CA TYR A 66 -4.51 -1.50 1.36
C TYR A 66 -5.63 -1.82 0.37
N PHE A 67 -5.67 -3.05 -0.12
CA PHE A 67 -6.77 -3.50 -0.98
C PHE A 67 -7.90 -4.09 -0.15
N LYS A 68 -9.14 -3.69 -0.46
CA LYS A 68 -10.36 -4.32 0.06
C LYS A 68 -11.32 -4.55 -1.11
N SER A 69 -11.68 -5.81 -1.34
CA SER A 69 -12.55 -6.23 -2.46
C SER A 69 -12.14 -5.63 -3.81
N GLY A 70 -10.84 -5.61 -4.11
CA GLY A 70 -10.30 -5.07 -5.36
C GLY A 70 -10.24 -3.54 -5.46
N LYS A 71 -10.63 -2.80 -4.43
CA LYS A 71 -10.51 -1.33 -4.36
C LYS A 71 -9.31 -0.95 -3.49
N LEU A 72 -8.54 0.06 -3.94
CA LEU A 72 -7.49 0.65 -3.12
C LEU A 72 -8.14 1.57 -2.08
N MET A 73 -7.98 1.21 -0.81
CA MET A 73 -8.42 1.99 0.34
C MET A 73 -7.29 2.92 0.78
N VAL A 74 -7.56 4.22 0.81
CA VAL A 74 -6.58 5.28 1.14
C VAL A 74 -7.02 6.06 2.38
N PRO A 75 -6.07 6.54 3.22
CA PRO A 75 -6.38 7.36 4.38
C PRO A 75 -6.90 8.73 3.93
N ILE A 76 -8.19 9.02 4.11
CA ILE A 76 -8.84 10.14 3.40
C ILE A 76 -8.15 11.50 3.66
N ARG A 77 -7.73 11.79 4.90
CA ARG A 77 -7.08 13.05 5.25
C ARG A 77 -5.74 13.22 4.53
N ALA A 78 -4.86 12.25 4.68
CA ALA A 78 -3.54 12.27 4.05
C ALA A 78 -3.66 12.24 2.52
N PHE A 79 -4.61 11.47 1.99
CA PHE A 79 -4.87 11.37 0.57
C PHE A 79 -5.36 12.69 -0.02
N SER A 80 -6.35 13.34 0.60
CA SER A 80 -6.85 14.66 0.18
C SER A 80 -5.72 15.69 0.19
N SER A 81 -4.95 15.76 1.28
CA SER A 81 -3.80 16.66 1.41
C SER A 81 -2.78 16.42 0.30
N ALA A 82 -2.44 15.16 0.02
CA ALA A 82 -1.48 14.80 -1.02
C ALA A 82 -1.95 15.11 -2.45
N ILE A 83 -3.25 15.11 -2.73
CA ILE A 83 -3.78 15.51 -4.05
C ILE A 83 -4.10 17.01 -4.13
N GLY A 84 -3.84 17.77 -3.06
CA GLY A 84 -4.12 19.21 -2.98
C GLY A 84 -5.59 19.55 -2.78
N ALA A 85 -6.40 18.58 -2.32
CA ALA A 85 -7.81 18.77 -1.98
C ALA A 85 -8.00 19.12 -0.51
N ASP A 86 -9.03 19.90 -0.22
CA ASP A 86 -9.46 20.22 1.13
C ASP A 86 -10.29 19.08 1.72
N LEU A 87 -10.24 18.94 3.04
CA LEU A 87 -11.07 18.00 3.79
C LEU A 87 -11.83 18.74 4.90
N LEU A 88 -13.15 18.71 4.81
CA LEU A 88 -14.04 19.22 5.85
C LEU A 88 -14.65 18.06 6.63
N TYR A 89 -14.75 18.21 7.94
CA TYR A 89 -15.42 17.26 8.83
C TYR A 89 -16.67 17.89 9.43
N ASP A 90 -17.80 17.21 9.31
CA ASP A 90 -19.05 17.55 9.97
C ASP A 90 -19.28 16.63 11.17
N ALA A 91 -19.17 17.20 12.37
CA ALA A 91 -19.37 16.49 13.63
C ALA A 91 -20.82 16.08 13.89
N LEU A 92 -21.81 16.79 13.33
CA LEU A 92 -23.23 16.47 13.53
C LEU A 92 -23.59 15.18 12.79
N THR A 93 -23.12 15.04 11.56
CA THR A 93 -23.41 13.87 10.72
C THR A 93 -22.34 12.78 10.83
N ASN A 94 -21.19 13.08 11.44
CA ASN A 94 -19.99 12.24 11.46
C ASN A 94 -19.56 11.86 10.04
N SER A 95 -19.50 12.85 9.17
CA SER A 95 -19.15 12.68 7.76
C SER A 95 -18.02 13.63 7.35
N VAL A 96 -17.38 13.33 6.24
CA VAL A 96 -16.37 14.19 5.63
C VAL A 96 -16.75 14.58 4.21
N THR A 97 -16.28 15.75 3.80
CA THR A 97 -16.37 16.24 2.44
C THR A 97 -14.97 16.53 1.93
N VAL A 98 -14.61 15.91 0.80
CA VAL A 98 -13.39 16.24 0.05
C VAL A 98 -13.77 17.24 -1.02
N SER A 99 -13.04 18.35 -1.14
CA SER A 99 -13.30 19.36 -2.17
C SER A 99 -12.03 19.82 -2.86
N LEU A 100 -12.14 20.08 -4.16
CA LEU A 100 -11.07 20.67 -4.96
C LEU A 100 -11.72 21.64 -5.95
N LEU A 101 -11.37 22.92 -5.86
CA LEU A 101 -12.00 23.99 -6.65
C LEU A 101 -13.53 24.02 -6.44
N ASP A 102 -14.32 23.90 -7.50
CA ASP A 102 -15.79 23.88 -7.50
C ASP A 102 -16.37 22.46 -7.47
N ARG A 103 -15.57 21.45 -7.09
CA ARG A 103 -15.94 20.04 -7.09
C ARG A 103 -15.82 19.44 -5.71
N SER A 104 -16.70 18.49 -5.40
CA SER A 104 -16.71 17.84 -4.09
C SER A 104 -17.23 16.40 -4.13
N VAL A 105 -16.77 15.62 -3.15
CA VAL A 105 -17.36 14.34 -2.74
C VAL A 105 -17.68 14.45 -1.25
N GLY A 106 -18.96 14.62 -0.95
CA GLY A 106 -19.49 14.92 0.37
C GLY A 106 -20.16 13.74 1.06
N LYS A 107 -20.53 13.96 2.33
CA LYS A 107 -21.24 12.98 3.19
C LYS A 107 -20.56 11.62 3.31
N ILE A 108 -19.25 11.55 3.06
CA ILE A 108 -18.50 10.29 3.13
C ILE A 108 -18.46 9.86 4.60
N LYS A 109 -18.93 8.65 4.88
CA LYS A 109 -19.06 8.15 6.25
C LYS A 109 -18.71 6.67 6.34
N ALA A 110 -18.08 6.29 7.45
CA ALA A 110 -17.77 4.90 7.73
C ALA A 110 -19.04 4.02 7.71
N GLY A 111 -18.95 2.89 7.00
CA GLY A 111 -20.05 1.94 6.85
C GLY A 111 -21.13 2.31 5.84
N GLN A 112 -21.08 3.50 5.23
CA GLN A 112 -22.03 3.92 4.20
C GLN A 112 -21.48 3.65 2.80
N LEU A 113 -22.27 3.04 1.93
CA LEU A 113 -21.86 2.71 0.56
C LEU A 113 -21.98 3.89 -0.40
N GLU A 114 -22.69 4.94 -0.01
CA GLU A 114 -23.04 6.07 -0.86
C GLU A 114 -22.34 7.34 -0.36
N ALA A 115 -22.08 8.25 -1.30
CA ALA A 115 -21.57 9.58 -1.04
C ALA A 115 -22.24 10.59 -1.98
N GLU A 116 -22.21 11.86 -1.61
CA GLU A 116 -22.77 12.95 -2.40
C GLU A 116 -21.72 13.47 -3.39
N PHE A 117 -22.03 13.52 -4.68
CA PHE A 117 -21.09 13.99 -5.70
C PHE A 117 -21.50 15.39 -6.18
N ASN A 118 -20.65 16.39 -5.93
CA ASN A 118 -20.85 17.80 -6.32
C ASN A 118 -22.18 18.41 -5.83
N GLY A 119 -22.69 18.01 -4.65
CA GLY A 119 -23.97 18.51 -4.15
C GLY A 119 -25.21 17.90 -4.84
N GLU A 120 -25.00 16.93 -5.74
CA GLU A 120 -26.06 16.25 -6.49
C GLU A 120 -26.51 14.96 -5.78
N THR A 121 -27.12 14.02 -6.51
CA THR A 121 -27.63 12.76 -5.95
C THR A 121 -26.51 11.90 -5.35
N GLU A 122 -26.85 11.17 -4.28
CA GLU A 122 -25.98 10.18 -3.67
C GLU A 122 -25.73 9.02 -4.65
N ASP A 123 -24.46 8.65 -4.84
CA ASP A 123 -24.03 7.56 -5.71
C ASP A 123 -23.05 6.64 -4.98
N SER A 124 -22.85 5.44 -5.49
CA SER A 124 -22.10 4.39 -4.84
C SER A 124 -20.58 4.61 -4.89
N LEU A 125 -19.93 4.48 -3.74
CA LEU A 125 -18.48 4.35 -3.59
C LEU A 125 -17.98 2.94 -4.01
N GLY A 126 -18.87 2.00 -4.33
CA GLY A 126 -18.58 0.60 -4.65
C GLY A 126 -18.13 -0.25 -3.45
N ILE A 127 -17.51 0.37 -2.44
CA ILE A 127 -17.22 -0.23 -1.14
C ILE A 127 -17.33 0.83 -0.04
N ALA A 128 -17.89 0.44 1.10
CA ALA A 128 -18.08 1.36 2.22
C ALA A 128 -16.71 1.78 2.81
N PRO A 129 -16.52 3.08 3.12
CA PRO A 129 -15.42 3.55 3.94
C PRO A 129 -15.39 2.83 5.28
N GLU A 130 -14.20 2.71 5.87
CA GLU A 130 -14.04 2.09 7.18
C GLU A 130 -13.04 2.84 8.05
N ILE A 131 -13.23 2.76 9.37
CA ILE A 131 -12.27 3.28 10.33
C ILE A 131 -11.35 2.15 10.76
N LYS A 132 -10.04 2.35 10.58
CA LYS A 132 -8.98 1.45 11.06
C LYS A 132 -7.97 2.27 11.85
N ASP A 133 -7.69 1.87 13.09
CA ASP A 133 -6.75 2.59 13.98
C ASP A 133 -7.07 4.10 14.12
N GLY A 134 -8.36 4.44 14.13
CA GLY A 134 -8.85 5.82 14.20
C GLY A 134 -8.75 6.61 12.89
N ILE A 135 -8.36 5.97 11.79
CA ILE A 135 -8.21 6.60 10.47
C ILE A 135 -9.35 6.15 9.56
N LEU A 136 -10.04 7.11 8.95
CA LEU A 136 -11.05 6.83 7.92
C LEU A 136 -10.36 6.50 6.60
N PHE A 137 -10.57 5.28 6.12
CA PHE A 137 -10.13 4.81 4.82
C PHE A 137 -11.29 4.79 3.84
N VAL A 138 -11.04 5.30 2.63
CA VAL A 138 -12.02 5.43 1.55
C VAL A 138 -11.49 4.80 0.28
N PRO A 139 -12.34 4.29 -0.63
CA PRO A 139 -11.87 3.86 -1.94
C PRO A 139 -11.34 5.06 -2.73
N ALA A 140 -10.12 4.99 -3.25
CA ALA A 140 -9.47 6.11 -3.93
C ALA A 140 -10.18 6.52 -5.23
N SER A 141 -10.62 5.54 -6.04
CA SER A 141 -11.17 5.82 -7.38
C SER A 141 -12.42 6.70 -7.35
N PRO A 142 -13.46 6.44 -6.53
CA PRO A 142 -14.62 7.33 -6.44
C PRO A 142 -14.27 8.76 -6.03
N ILE A 143 -13.29 8.96 -5.13
CA ILE A 143 -12.84 10.30 -4.74
C ILE A 143 -12.23 11.02 -5.94
N LEU A 144 -11.30 10.37 -6.65
CA LEU A 144 -10.66 10.95 -7.84
C LEU A 144 -11.66 11.21 -8.98
N GLU A 145 -12.63 10.33 -9.18
CA GLU A 145 -13.68 10.45 -10.18
C GLU A 145 -14.63 11.60 -9.88
N GLY A 146 -15.07 11.71 -8.62
CA GLY A 146 -16.02 12.72 -8.17
C GLY A 146 -15.50 14.15 -8.23
N LEU A 147 -14.20 14.32 -7.97
CA LEU A 147 -13.53 15.62 -8.12
C LEU A 147 -13.40 16.06 -9.57
N LYS A 148 -13.56 15.14 -10.56
CA LYS A 148 -13.54 15.39 -12.01
C LYS A 148 -12.27 16.06 -12.58
N THR A 149 -11.35 16.55 -11.75
CA THR A 149 -10.04 17.11 -12.12
C THR A 149 -9.05 16.02 -12.54
N PHE A 150 -9.16 14.82 -11.97
CA PHE A 150 -8.15 13.78 -12.10
C PHE A 150 -8.45 12.77 -13.21
N ARG A 151 -7.42 12.43 -13.98
CA ARG A 151 -7.32 11.15 -14.69
C ARG A 151 -6.43 10.24 -13.87
N TRP A 152 -6.75 8.96 -13.84
CA TRP A 152 -5.94 7.98 -13.14
C TRP A 152 -5.88 6.68 -13.93
N GLU A 153 -4.77 5.97 -13.75
CA GLU A 153 -4.55 4.66 -14.39
C GLU A 153 -3.68 3.79 -13.48
N THR A 154 -3.89 2.48 -13.58
CA THR A 154 -3.01 1.51 -12.94
C THR A 154 -1.83 1.24 -13.87
N GLN A 155 -0.63 1.51 -13.40
CA GLN A 155 0.61 1.29 -14.13
C GLN A 155 1.36 0.08 -13.57
N PHE A 156 2.02 -0.66 -14.46
CA PHE A 156 2.95 -1.71 -14.11
C PHE A 156 4.36 -1.26 -14.48
N ASN A 157 5.32 -1.42 -13.58
CA ASN A 157 6.72 -1.31 -13.96
C ASN A 157 7.23 -2.62 -14.58
N ASN A 158 8.49 -2.63 -15.01
CA ASN A 158 9.15 -3.77 -15.65
C ASN A 158 9.26 -5.03 -14.76
N VAL A 159 8.90 -4.95 -13.48
CA VAL A 159 8.87 -6.08 -12.54
C VAL A 159 7.47 -6.31 -11.95
N ASN A 160 6.42 -5.95 -12.69
CA ASN A 160 5.01 -6.17 -12.35
C ASN A 160 4.57 -5.54 -11.02
N LYS A 161 5.21 -4.45 -10.60
CA LYS A 161 4.74 -3.67 -9.45
C LYS A 161 3.70 -2.65 -9.90
N LEU A 162 2.63 -2.56 -9.12
CA LEU A 162 1.51 -1.67 -9.34
C LEU A 162 1.82 -0.25 -8.87
N THR A 163 1.34 0.74 -9.60
CA THR A 163 1.35 2.16 -9.20
C THR A 163 0.05 2.79 -9.65
N LEU A 164 -0.55 3.63 -8.80
CA LEU A 164 -1.69 4.46 -9.21
C LEU A 164 -1.15 5.77 -9.78
N GLY A 165 -1.03 5.83 -11.11
CA GLY A 165 -0.64 7.04 -11.81
C GLY A 165 -1.79 8.04 -11.83
N ILE A 166 -1.55 9.26 -11.36
CA ILE A 166 -2.52 10.35 -11.32
C ILE A 166 -2.02 11.52 -12.17
N GLY A 167 -2.93 12.14 -12.91
CA GLY A 167 -2.67 13.38 -13.63
C GLY A 167 -3.94 14.23 -13.74
N ALA A 168 -3.81 15.43 -14.29
CA ALA A 168 -4.97 16.25 -14.62
C ALA A 168 -5.69 15.71 -15.86
N ARG A 169 -7.02 15.80 -15.90
CA ARG A 169 -7.78 15.57 -17.14
C ARG A 169 -7.47 16.67 -18.16
N LYS A 170 -7.76 16.39 -19.43
CA LYS A 170 -7.55 17.36 -20.51
C LYS A 170 -8.39 18.61 -20.25
N GLY A 171 -7.73 19.78 -20.17
CA GLY A 171 -8.39 21.06 -19.92
C GLY A 171 -8.58 21.39 -18.44
N GLU A 172 -8.24 20.48 -17.53
CA GLU A 172 -8.27 20.72 -16.09
C GLU A 172 -6.90 21.19 -15.60
N GLU A 173 -6.90 22.14 -14.66
CA GLU A 173 -5.70 22.52 -13.94
C GLU A 173 -5.66 21.81 -12.59
N TRP A 174 -4.55 21.12 -12.32
CA TRP A 174 -4.29 20.55 -11.01
C TRP A 174 -3.29 21.41 -10.26
N ALA A 175 -3.80 22.20 -9.31
CA ALA A 175 -2.98 22.92 -8.35
C ALA A 175 -2.27 21.91 -7.43
N LYS A 176 -1.05 21.51 -7.82
CA LYS A 176 -0.23 20.61 -7.00
C LYS A 176 0.08 21.24 -5.63
N PRO A 177 0.13 20.43 -4.56
CA PRO A 177 0.63 20.84 -3.25
C PRO A 177 1.94 21.63 -3.32
N GLU A 178 2.13 22.58 -2.40
CA GLU A 178 3.35 23.39 -2.33
C GLU A 178 4.62 22.52 -2.16
N ALA A 179 4.51 21.44 -1.38
CA ALA A 179 5.57 20.46 -1.18
C ALA A 179 6.12 19.90 -2.50
N ASP A 180 5.27 19.76 -3.52
CA ASP A 180 5.64 19.24 -4.84
C ASP A 180 6.44 20.26 -5.65
N ARG A 181 6.12 21.55 -5.50
CA ARG A 181 6.76 22.65 -6.23
C ARG A 181 8.21 22.85 -5.81
N ALA A 182 8.58 22.39 -4.62
CA ALA A 182 9.96 22.44 -4.13
C ALA A 182 10.91 21.49 -4.89
N LEU A 183 10.39 20.53 -5.67
CA LEU A 183 11.20 19.50 -6.33
C LEU A 183 11.61 19.91 -7.76
N ALA A 184 12.82 20.44 -7.91
CA ALA A 184 13.41 20.74 -9.23
C ALA A 184 13.60 19.44 -10.06
N PRO A 185 13.47 19.43 -11.40
CA PRO A 185 13.79 18.24 -12.19
C PRO A 185 15.24 17.77 -11.98
N TYR A 186 15.48 16.46 -12.06
CA TYR A 186 16.85 15.94 -12.01
C TYR A 186 17.67 16.43 -13.22
N PRO A 187 18.91 16.93 -13.03
CA PRO A 187 19.78 17.31 -14.14
C PRO A 187 20.05 16.12 -15.05
N VAL A 188 19.77 16.26 -16.35
CA VAL A 188 19.87 15.17 -17.34
C VAL A 188 21.32 14.75 -17.55
N GLU A 189 22.25 15.69 -17.40
CA GLU A 189 23.69 15.53 -17.61
C GLU A 189 24.30 14.57 -16.59
N THR A 190 23.78 14.59 -15.35
CA THR A 190 24.30 13.77 -14.23
C THR A 190 23.42 12.57 -13.91
N THR A 191 22.27 12.44 -14.58
CA THR A 191 21.32 11.34 -14.35
C THR A 191 21.58 10.19 -15.34
N ALA A 192 21.83 9.00 -14.81
CA ALA A 192 21.96 7.77 -15.59
C ALA A 192 20.59 7.10 -15.81
N HIS A 193 19.83 6.91 -14.73
CA HIS A 193 18.48 6.33 -14.76
C HIS A 193 17.56 7.09 -13.81
N PRO A 194 16.46 7.70 -14.28
CA PRO A 194 15.45 8.27 -13.40
C PRO A 194 14.60 7.17 -12.77
N TYR A 195 14.19 7.35 -11.52
CA TYR A 195 13.27 6.47 -10.77
C TYR A 195 13.68 4.97 -10.71
N PRO A 196 14.95 4.64 -10.40
CA PRO A 196 15.41 3.25 -10.36
C PRO A 196 14.83 2.45 -9.19
N LEU A 197 14.35 3.11 -8.13
CA LEU A 197 13.90 2.50 -6.90
C LEU A 197 12.38 2.59 -6.75
N TYR A 198 11.73 1.43 -6.59
CA TYR A 198 10.31 1.32 -6.30
C TYR A 198 10.07 1.22 -4.79
N PRO A 199 9.21 2.07 -4.20
CA PRO A 199 8.93 2.06 -2.76
C PRO A 199 8.07 0.85 -2.37
N CYS A 200 8.55 0.07 -1.41
CA CYS A 200 7.88 -1.15 -0.93
C CYS A 200 7.27 -0.96 0.46
N THR A 201 7.99 -0.26 1.35
CA THR A 201 7.53 0.01 2.72
C THR A 201 7.92 1.42 3.15
N LEU A 202 7.10 2.03 3.98
CA LEU A 202 7.41 3.27 4.66
C LEU A 202 6.90 3.21 6.09
N THR A 203 7.78 3.29 7.07
CA THR A 203 7.41 3.35 8.49
C THR A 203 8.01 4.58 9.14
N GLN A 204 7.41 4.98 10.26
CA GLN A 204 7.93 6.02 11.11
C GLN A 204 7.78 5.62 12.57
N THR A 205 8.78 5.94 13.39
CA THR A 205 8.76 5.68 14.82
C THR A 205 9.24 6.91 15.58
N PRO A 206 8.62 7.28 16.71
CA PRO A 206 9.16 8.32 17.58
C PRO A 206 10.62 8.06 17.94
N SER A 207 11.45 9.10 17.91
CA SER A 207 12.87 9.06 18.23
C SER A 207 13.24 10.34 18.99
N GLY A 208 12.99 10.35 20.30
CA GLY A 208 13.15 11.54 21.13
C GLY A 208 12.12 12.62 20.77
N LYS A 209 12.59 13.79 20.31
CA LYS A 209 11.73 14.89 19.83
C LYS A 209 11.44 14.81 18.33
N GLU A 210 12.04 13.84 17.64
CA GLU A 210 11.93 13.64 16.20
C GLU A 210 11.20 12.33 15.91
N TYR A 211 11.04 12.02 14.63
CA TYR A 211 10.61 10.73 14.13
C TYR A 211 11.68 10.15 13.22
N LYS A 212 11.94 8.86 13.34
CA LYS A 212 12.79 8.12 12.41
C LYS A 212 11.91 7.54 11.30
N LEU A 213 12.03 8.08 10.09
CA LEU A 213 11.44 7.54 8.88
C LEU A 213 12.31 6.38 8.37
N THR A 214 11.71 5.26 7.98
CA THR A 214 12.41 4.13 7.35
C THR A 214 11.69 3.74 6.06
N LEU A 215 12.39 3.92 4.95
CA LEU A 215 11.91 3.66 3.59
C LEU A 215 12.58 2.38 3.06
N GLY A 216 11.78 1.34 2.84
CA GLY A 216 12.19 0.14 2.14
C GLY A 216 11.86 0.25 0.65
N VAL A 217 12.82 -0.05 -0.21
CA VAL A 217 12.71 0.08 -1.67
C VAL A 217 13.26 -1.16 -2.38
N GLN A 218 12.84 -1.35 -3.62
CA GLN A 218 13.36 -2.38 -4.52
C GLN A 218 14.01 -1.73 -5.74
N ASN A 219 15.17 -2.24 -6.16
CA ASN A 219 15.78 -1.85 -7.43
C ASN A 219 14.99 -2.43 -8.61
N THR A 220 14.33 -1.56 -9.37
CA THR A 220 13.50 -1.92 -10.52
C THR A 220 14.04 -1.41 -11.85
N SER A 221 15.25 -0.83 -11.84
CA SER A 221 15.91 -0.29 -13.04
C SER A 221 16.29 -1.35 -14.08
N GLY A 222 16.35 -2.63 -13.70
CA GLY A 222 16.89 -3.70 -14.54
C GLY A 222 18.42 -3.76 -14.60
N PHE A 223 19.10 -2.83 -13.92
CA PHE A 223 20.56 -2.75 -13.81
C PHE A 223 21.02 -2.96 -12.37
N VAL A 224 22.31 -3.26 -12.20
CA VAL A 224 22.95 -3.22 -10.88
C VAL A 224 23.17 -1.76 -10.50
N ILE A 225 22.91 -1.41 -9.25
CA ILE A 225 23.21 -0.08 -8.71
C ILE A 225 24.52 -0.16 -7.92
N PRO A 226 25.60 0.49 -8.36
CA PRO A 226 26.85 0.54 -7.59
C PRO A 226 26.66 1.23 -6.24
N LYS A 227 27.57 0.94 -5.30
CA LYS A 227 27.65 1.64 -4.02
C LYS A 227 27.73 3.16 -4.25
N GLY A 228 26.88 3.92 -3.57
CA GLY A 228 26.88 5.39 -3.60
C GLY A 228 26.31 6.04 -4.88
N ASN A 229 25.87 5.25 -5.86
CA ASN A 229 25.42 5.76 -7.17
C ASN A 229 23.92 6.04 -7.25
N ALA A 230 23.19 6.01 -6.14
CA ALA A 230 21.79 6.42 -6.06
C ALA A 230 21.63 7.65 -5.16
N GLU A 231 20.82 8.59 -5.64
CA GLU A 231 20.35 9.73 -4.88
C GLU A 231 18.84 9.62 -4.70
N LEU A 232 18.38 9.82 -3.47
CA LEU A 232 16.97 9.81 -3.10
C LEU A 232 16.61 11.19 -2.58
N GLU A 233 15.42 11.65 -2.92
CA GLU A 233 14.86 12.87 -2.39
C GLU A 233 13.52 12.57 -1.76
N LEU A 234 13.35 13.07 -0.55
CA LEU A 234 12.16 12.88 0.27
C LEU A 234 11.62 14.24 0.68
N VAL A 235 10.32 14.42 0.59
CA VAL A 235 9.60 15.54 1.21
C VAL A 235 8.56 14.95 2.14
N SER A 236 8.82 15.01 3.45
CA SER A 236 7.82 14.62 4.44
C SER A 236 6.90 15.80 4.75
N VAL A 237 5.59 15.56 4.74
CA VAL A 237 4.58 16.57 5.06
C VAL A 237 3.83 16.14 6.31
N ASP A 238 3.77 17.02 7.31
CA ASP A 238 3.06 16.76 8.58
C ASP A 238 1.55 17.08 8.50
N SER A 239 0.82 16.79 9.57
CA SER A 239 -0.63 17.02 9.63
C SER A 239 -1.06 18.50 9.60
N LYS A 240 -0.10 19.43 9.65
CA LYS A 240 -0.32 20.88 9.55
C LYS A 240 0.07 21.41 8.16
N GLY A 241 0.54 20.54 7.28
CA GLY A 241 1.04 20.91 5.95
C GLY A 241 2.49 21.41 5.95
N ASN A 242 3.21 21.36 7.07
CA ASN A 242 4.63 21.71 7.06
C ASN A 242 5.42 20.64 6.30
N SER A 243 6.29 21.07 5.41
CA SER A 243 7.12 20.18 4.59
C SER A 243 8.59 20.24 5.00
N TYR A 244 9.26 19.08 4.94
CA TYR A 244 10.68 18.95 5.24
C TYR A 244 11.37 18.17 4.13
N TYR A 245 12.29 18.85 3.43
CA TYR A 245 13.04 18.29 2.31
C TYR A 245 14.33 17.64 2.78
N GLN A 246 14.64 16.47 2.22
CA GLN A 246 15.84 15.71 2.53
C GLN A 246 16.39 15.00 1.30
N THR A 247 17.72 14.92 1.23
CA THR A 247 18.42 14.15 0.20
C THR A 247 19.28 13.08 0.88
N LEU A 248 19.18 11.85 0.39
CA LEU A 248 19.97 10.72 0.84
C LEU A 248 20.82 10.19 -0.31
N LYS A 249 22.04 9.75 0.01
CA LYS A 249 22.89 9.01 -0.93
C LYS A 249 23.01 7.57 -0.48
N GLY A 250 23.19 6.68 -1.44
CA GLY A 250 23.47 5.27 -1.21
C GLY A 250 23.49 4.53 -2.54
N PRO A 251 23.30 3.22 -2.57
CA PRO A 251 23.34 2.31 -1.41
C PRO A 251 24.73 2.17 -0.79
N ASP A 252 24.81 1.69 0.45
CA ASP A 252 26.09 1.46 1.16
C ASP A 252 26.92 0.30 0.60
N SER A 253 26.29 -0.53 -0.23
CA SER A 253 26.88 -1.66 -0.95
C SER A 253 26.26 -1.79 -2.33
N LEU A 254 26.88 -2.57 -3.21
CA LEU A 254 26.33 -2.85 -4.53
C LEU A 254 24.96 -3.54 -4.40
N THR A 255 23.97 -3.03 -5.14
CA THR A 255 22.62 -3.59 -5.15
C THR A 255 22.33 -4.31 -6.46
N SER A 256 22.00 -5.59 -6.36
CA SER A 256 21.61 -6.42 -7.50
C SER A 256 20.30 -5.96 -8.15
N LYS A 257 20.01 -6.49 -9.33
CA LYS A 257 18.69 -6.36 -9.97
C LYS A 257 17.62 -6.93 -9.04
N ALA A 258 16.49 -6.24 -8.89
CA ALA A 258 15.43 -6.60 -7.94
C ALA A 258 15.85 -6.65 -6.46
N GLY A 259 17.08 -6.20 -6.13
CA GLY A 259 17.59 -6.16 -4.76
C GLY A 259 16.79 -5.18 -3.90
N LEU A 260 16.61 -5.55 -2.62
CA LEU A 260 15.95 -4.71 -1.63
C LEU A 260 16.96 -3.81 -0.94
N LEU A 261 16.55 -2.60 -0.63
CA LEU A 261 17.33 -1.63 0.13
C LEU A 261 16.47 -0.98 1.20
N SER A 262 17.12 -0.43 2.22
CA SER A 262 16.47 0.33 3.28
C SER A 262 17.24 1.61 3.52
N PHE A 263 16.52 2.72 3.63
CA PHE A 263 17.04 4.04 3.95
C PHE A 263 16.33 4.56 5.20
N SER A 264 17.06 5.23 6.08
CA SER A 264 16.47 5.85 7.28
C SER A 264 16.92 7.29 7.43
N VAL A 265 16.03 8.12 7.94
CA VAL A 265 16.30 9.53 8.17
C VAL A 265 15.45 10.10 9.30
N SER A 266 15.97 11.09 10.02
CA SER A 266 15.22 11.82 11.05
C SER A 266 14.37 12.93 10.43
N ILE A 267 13.12 13.05 10.85
CA ILE A 267 12.22 14.16 10.51
C ILE A 267 11.71 14.81 11.81
N PRO A 268 11.44 16.12 11.83
CA PRO A 268 11.10 16.83 13.07
C PRO A 268 9.67 16.60 13.57
N ALA A 269 8.78 16.04 12.74
CA ALA A 269 7.38 15.79 13.07
C ALA A 269 6.90 14.47 12.42
N GLU A 270 5.80 13.92 12.93
CA GLU A 270 5.16 12.76 12.33
C GLU A 270 4.65 13.12 10.92
N ALA A 271 5.06 12.36 9.91
CA ALA A 271 4.64 12.57 8.54
C ALA A 271 3.22 12.01 8.32
N GLU A 272 2.39 12.81 7.67
CA GLU A 272 1.09 12.40 7.15
C GLU A 272 1.25 11.71 5.77
N TYR A 273 2.16 12.22 4.94
CA TYR A 273 2.62 11.56 3.72
C TYR A 273 4.06 11.97 3.39
N VAL A 274 4.67 11.23 2.46
CA VAL A 274 6.02 11.48 1.98
C VAL A 274 6.04 11.43 0.46
N LEU A 275 6.52 12.50 -0.17
CA LEU A 275 6.90 12.48 -1.58
C LEU A 275 8.27 11.81 -1.69
N PHE A 276 8.41 10.85 -2.59
CA PHE A 276 9.64 10.12 -2.79
C PHE A 276 9.99 10.05 -4.27
N ARG A 277 11.23 10.40 -4.60
CA ARG A 277 11.82 10.06 -5.90
C ARG A 277 13.30 9.71 -5.74
N SER A 278 13.83 9.08 -6.77
CA SER A 278 15.23 8.67 -6.81
C SER A 278 15.79 8.75 -8.22
N ARG A 279 17.11 8.79 -8.32
CA ARG A 279 17.86 8.61 -9.57
C ARG A 279 19.13 7.80 -9.32
N THR A 280 19.66 7.19 -10.38
CA THR A 280 21.07 6.80 -10.40
C THR A 280 21.92 7.91 -11.02
N LEU A 281 23.09 8.13 -10.43
CA LEU A 281 24.09 9.07 -10.91
C LEU A 281 24.92 8.42 -12.02
N ARG A 282 25.32 9.22 -13.02
CA ARG A 282 26.35 8.78 -13.98
C ARG A 282 27.67 8.58 -13.24
N ALA A 283 28.45 7.60 -13.67
CA ALA A 283 29.83 7.49 -13.23
C ALA A 283 30.60 8.72 -13.72
N GLU A 284 31.36 9.33 -12.83
CA GLU A 284 32.35 10.37 -13.19
C GLU A 284 33.49 9.78 -14.02
#